data_AF-A0A1Q3GWC4-F1
#
_entry.id   AF-A0A1Q3GWC4-F1
#
_cell.length_a   1.000
_cell.length_b   1.000
_cell.length_c   1.000
_cell.angle_alpha   90.00
_cell.angle_beta   90.00
_cell.angle_gamma   90.00
#
_symmetry.space_group_name_H-M   'P 1'
#
loop_
_entity.id
_entity.type
_entity.pdbx_description
1 polymer ?
#
loop_
_entity_poly.entity_id
_entity_poly.type
_entity_poly.pdbx_seq_one_letter_code
_entity_poly.pdbx_strand_id
1 'polypeptide(L)'
;MSTDIIKPEFLKKLDNYLLTHFPVLWQSRIIWVAFYSLTLFGVFFMFGDTFDFEPYYNYEYNYKYYHSENNDQMIFFFIPMFLSILMLCYWLYTQFQQRVNYSKMNLGGFLGTVLLNFVCVGLIFLPTLGLTISTIDVGRVMESSMEGFQRVLTFAVAASILPFMIRQFSLIEMVLTLFFGFIYCLGVVLLIAGVLEIRRMETTVGFLIFNYFVFLGYVLVKFSNRTYTQQTKRLALLCVLALPLIIPAFVSYLGFHGWRSFEYAYEYTLGFKGREFSGLWIVSSIGVVLAIYGWLAYFMYRATLFPIRRK
;
A
#
# COMPACT_ATOMS: atom_id res chain seq x y z
N MET A 1 -30.90 -18.23 12.30
CA MET A 1 -31.61 -17.88 11.06
C MET A 1 -30.56 -17.76 9.97
N SER A 2 -30.52 -18.72 9.04
CA SER A 2 -29.51 -18.75 7.98
C SER A 2 -29.80 -17.67 6.94
N THR A 3 -28.81 -16.85 6.65
CA THR A 3 -28.82 -15.93 5.50
C THR A 3 -28.45 -16.71 4.24
N ASP A 4 -29.22 -17.76 3.92
CA ASP A 4 -29.26 -18.35 2.59
C ASP A 4 -30.06 -17.42 1.68
N ILE A 5 -29.52 -16.22 1.47
CA ILE A 5 -30.03 -15.29 0.47
C ILE A 5 -29.79 -15.96 -0.87
N ILE A 6 -30.89 -16.23 -1.57
CA ILE A 6 -30.97 -16.84 -2.88
C ILE A 6 -30.04 -16.08 -3.84
N LYS A 7 -28.79 -16.56 -3.97
CA LYS A 7 -27.92 -16.12 -5.06
C LYS A 7 -28.57 -16.57 -6.37
N PRO A 8 -28.83 -15.65 -7.33
CA PRO A 8 -29.31 -16.00 -8.66
C PRO A 8 -28.46 -17.13 -9.27
N GLU A 9 -29.07 -18.09 -9.96
CA GLU A 9 -28.35 -19.24 -10.53
C GLU A 9 -27.19 -18.85 -11.45
N PHE A 10 -27.33 -17.72 -12.15
CA PHE A 10 -26.25 -17.14 -12.95
C PHE A 10 -25.03 -16.78 -12.09
N LEU A 11 -25.23 -16.13 -10.94
CA LEU A 11 -24.15 -15.81 -10.00
C LEU A 11 -23.54 -17.07 -9.40
N LYS A 12 -24.33 -18.12 -9.13
CA LYS A 12 -23.79 -19.41 -8.67
C LYS A 12 -22.92 -20.09 -9.74
N LYS A 13 -23.33 -20.05 -11.01
CA LYS A 13 -22.55 -20.61 -12.14
C LYS A 13 -21.27 -19.81 -12.38
N LEU A 14 -21.34 -18.48 -12.32
CA LEU A 14 -20.18 -17.60 -12.42
C LEU A 14 -19.21 -17.82 -11.26
N ASP A 15 -19.70 -17.90 -10.01
CA ASP A 15 -18.90 -18.17 -8.82
C ASP A 15 -18.16 -19.51 -8.95
N ASN A 16 -18.86 -20.58 -9.33
CA ASN A 16 -18.25 -21.90 -9.51
C ASN A 16 -17.23 -21.90 -10.65
N TYR A 17 -17.51 -21.21 -11.76
CA TYR A 17 -16.58 -21.07 -12.87
C TYR A 17 -15.30 -20.31 -12.47
N LEU A 18 -15.45 -19.18 -11.76
CA LEU A 18 -14.34 -18.39 -11.25
C LEU A 18 -13.54 -19.16 -10.19
N LEU A 19 -14.20 -19.87 -9.28
CA LEU A 19 -13.56 -20.73 -8.29
C LEU A 19 -12.71 -21.83 -8.93
N THR A 20 -13.18 -22.41 -10.03
CA THR A 20 -12.52 -23.54 -10.70
C THR A 20 -11.43 -23.10 -11.67
N HIS A 21 -11.64 -22.01 -12.42
CA HIS A 21 -10.75 -21.61 -13.51
C HIS A 21 -9.86 -20.40 -13.15
N PHE A 22 -10.35 -19.51 -12.27
CA PHE A 22 -9.63 -18.29 -11.86
C PHE A 22 -9.72 -18.06 -10.35
N PRO A 23 -9.22 -19.01 -9.53
CA PRO A 23 -9.37 -18.96 -8.08
C PRO A 23 -8.84 -17.66 -7.48
N VAL A 24 -7.83 -17.05 -8.11
CA VAL A 24 -7.22 -15.78 -7.71
C VAL A 24 -8.19 -14.60 -7.80
N LEU A 25 -9.01 -14.52 -8.86
CA LEU A 25 -10.03 -13.48 -9.04
C LEU A 25 -11.13 -13.59 -7.98
N TRP A 26 -11.51 -14.82 -7.65
CA TRP A 26 -12.51 -15.06 -6.62
C TRP A 26 -11.98 -14.76 -5.20
N GLN A 27 -10.74 -15.15 -4.92
CA GLN A 27 -10.11 -15.00 -3.60
C GLN A 27 -9.81 -13.54 -3.25
N SER A 28 -9.27 -12.78 -4.20
CA SER A 28 -9.05 -11.33 -4.05
C SER A 28 -10.34 -10.53 -3.84
N ARG A 29 -11.51 -11.16 -4.10
CA ARG A 29 -12.84 -10.54 -4.13
C ARG A 29 -12.91 -9.33 -5.08
N ILE A 30 -12.04 -9.29 -6.09
CA ILE A 30 -11.88 -8.13 -6.98
C ILE A 30 -13.17 -7.74 -7.68
N ILE A 31 -14.02 -8.71 -8.04
CA ILE A 31 -15.28 -8.44 -8.74
C ILE A 31 -16.21 -7.59 -7.87
N TRP A 32 -16.34 -7.95 -6.59
CA TRP A 32 -17.17 -7.21 -5.64
C TRP A 32 -16.55 -5.85 -5.32
N VAL A 33 -15.25 -5.82 -5.04
CA VAL A 33 -14.52 -4.57 -4.77
C VAL A 33 -14.65 -3.62 -5.96
N ALA A 34 -14.38 -4.09 -7.18
CA ALA A 34 -14.51 -3.30 -8.40
C ALA A 34 -15.94 -2.81 -8.62
N PHE A 35 -16.94 -3.69 -8.48
CA PHE A 35 -18.34 -3.29 -8.68
C PHE A 35 -18.76 -2.18 -7.71
N TYR A 36 -18.52 -2.36 -6.40
CA TYR A 36 -18.89 -1.35 -5.41
C TYR A 36 -18.07 -0.06 -5.56
N SER A 37 -16.75 -0.18 -5.75
CA SER A 37 -15.87 0.97 -5.88
C SER A 37 -16.14 1.79 -7.15
N LEU A 38 -16.37 1.15 -8.30
CA LEU A 38 -16.69 1.84 -9.55
C LEU A 38 -18.07 2.49 -9.50
N THR A 39 -19.05 1.81 -8.89
CA THR A 39 -20.40 2.38 -8.73
C THR A 39 -20.37 3.61 -7.82
N LEU A 40 -19.71 3.51 -6.66
CA LEU A 40 -19.56 4.64 -5.74
C LEU A 40 -18.73 5.77 -6.36
N PHE A 41 -17.64 5.43 -7.06
CA PHE A 41 -16.87 6.41 -7.82
C PHE A 41 -17.74 7.14 -8.83
N GLY A 42 -18.54 6.43 -9.63
CA GLY A 42 -19.44 7.05 -10.61
C GLY A 42 -20.46 7.98 -9.97
N VAL A 43 -21.08 7.57 -8.86
CA VAL A 43 -22.03 8.40 -8.11
C VAL A 43 -21.35 9.65 -7.54
N PHE A 44 -20.22 9.47 -6.87
CA PHE A 44 -19.51 10.59 -6.26
C PHE A 44 -18.90 11.54 -7.29
N PHE A 45 -18.36 11.03 -8.39
CA PHE A 45 -17.83 11.87 -9.45
C PHE A 45 -18.93 12.68 -10.16
N MET A 46 -20.11 12.10 -10.36
CA MET A 46 -21.22 12.79 -11.06
C MET A 46 -22.02 13.74 -10.17
N PHE A 47 -22.17 13.42 -8.88
CA PHE A 47 -23.03 14.16 -7.95
C PHE A 47 -22.28 14.77 -6.78
N GLY A 48 -20.95 14.63 -6.73
CA GLY A 48 -20.09 15.11 -5.65
C GLY A 48 -20.30 16.57 -5.33
N ASP A 49 -20.23 17.41 -6.35
CA ASP A 49 -20.45 18.86 -6.30
C ASP A 49 -21.80 19.22 -5.66
N THR A 50 -22.84 18.38 -5.79
CA THR A 50 -24.14 18.65 -5.13
C THR A 50 -24.13 18.42 -3.62
N PHE A 51 -23.12 17.70 -3.10
CA PHE A 51 -22.89 17.56 -1.66
C PHE A 51 -22.08 18.73 -1.08
N ASP A 52 -21.43 19.50 -1.94
CA ASP A 52 -20.74 20.73 -1.58
C ASP A 52 -21.71 21.91 -1.72
N PHE A 53 -22.28 22.36 -0.61
CA PHE A 53 -23.22 23.48 -0.63
C PHE A 53 -22.45 24.79 -0.53
N GLU A 54 -21.93 25.26 -1.66
CA GLU A 54 -21.28 26.57 -1.74
C GLU A 54 -22.31 27.65 -2.17
N PRO A 55 -22.74 28.54 -1.26
CA PRO A 55 -23.60 29.65 -1.62
C PRO A 55 -22.79 30.70 -2.39
N TYR A 56 -22.73 30.60 -3.73
CA TYR A 56 -22.02 31.58 -4.54
C TYR A 56 -22.71 32.97 -4.60
N TYR A 57 -21.88 33.97 -4.93
CA TYR A 57 -22.14 35.40 -5.24
C TYR A 57 -21.80 36.42 -4.14
N ASN A 58 -20.49 36.65 -3.89
CA ASN A 58 -19.90 38.00 -3.96
C ASN A 58 -18.36 37.98 -3.82
N TYR A 59 -17.69 38.79 -4.64
CA TYR A 59 -16.23 38.91 -4.82
C TYR A 59 -15.42 39.30 -3.56
N GLU A 60 -16.06 39.59 -2.42
CA GLU A 60 -15.38 40.00 -1.18
C GLU A 60 -14.85 38.82 -0.33
N TYR A 61 -15.08 37.56 -0.72
CA TYR A 61 -14.90 36.39 0.15
C TYR A 61 -13.69 35.48 -0.12
N ASN A 62 -12.66 35.92 -0.87
CA ASN A 62 -11.50 35.06 -1.19
C ASN A 62 -10.80 34.42 0.04
N TYR A 63 -10.79 35.07 1.21
CA TYR A 63 -10.18 34.50 2.42
C TYR A 63 -11.07 33.47 3.13
N LYS A 64 -12.39 33.64 3.05
CA LYS A 64 -13.36 32.72 3.67
C LYS A 64 -13.60 31.49 2.79
N TYR A 65 -13.51 31.67 1.47
CA TYR A 65 -13.49 30.60 0.47
C TYR A 65 -12.30 29.65 0.71
N TYR A 66 -11.09 30.17 0.92
CA TYR A 66 -9.93 29.33 1.24
C TYR A 66 -10.06 28.55 2.56
N HIS A 67 -10.71 29.11 3.58
CA HIS A 67 -10.98 28.41 4.83
C HIS A 67 -12.11 27.37 4.71
N SER A 68 -13.12 27.63 3.87
CA SER A 68 -14.17 26.65 3.54
C SER A 68 -13.54 25.42 2.88
N GLU A 69 -12.71 25.65 1.87
CA GLU A 69 -12.04 24.60 1.09
C GLU A 69 -11.10 23.70 1.91
N ASN A 70 -10.50 24.21 3.00
CA ASN A 70 -9.76 23.35 3.93
C ASN A 70 -10.68 22.45 4.77
N ASN A 71 -11.90 22.92 5.09
CA ASN A 71 -12.93 22.09 5.70
C ASN A 71 -13.46 21.05 4.70
N ASP A 72 -13.60 21.43 3.44
CA ASP A 72 -14.04 20.54 2.37
C ASP A 72 -12.99 19.46 2.10
N GLN A 73 -11.70 19.80 2.17
CA GLN A 73 -10.62 18.81 2.19
C GLN A 73 -10.75 17.82 3.37
N MET A 74 -11.16 18.29 4.56
CA MET A 74 -11.39 17.40 5.70
C MET A 74 -12.55 16.43 5.45
N ILE A 75 -13.65 16.93 4.91
CA ILE A 75 -14.90 16.20 4.73
C ILE A 75 -14.84 15.25 3.53
N PHE A 76 -14.27 15.68 2.42
CA PHE A 76 -14.32 14.98 1.13
C PHE A 76 -13.02 14.26 0.77
N PHE A 77 -11.91 14.57 1.43
CA PHE A 77 -10.65 13.83 1.29
C PHE A 77 -10.29 13.06 2.56
N PHE A 78 -10.02 13.71 3.70
CA PHE A 78 -9.45 13.04 4.87
C PHE A 78 -10.39 12.00 5.52
N ILE A 79 -11.68 12.31 5.70
CA ILE A 79 -12.65 11.36 6.28
C ILE A 79 -12.85 10.15 5.35
N PRO A 80 -13.15 10.31 4.04
CA PRO A 80 -13.28 9.18 3.12
C PRO A 80 -11.98 8.38 2.96
N MET A 81 -10.82 9.05 3.06
CA MET A 81 -9.52 8.39 3.05
C MET A 81 -9.36 7.48 4.27
N PHE A 82 -9.71 7.96 5.46
CA PHE A 82 -9.72 7.15 6.68
C PHE A 82 -10.67 5.96 6.57
N LEU A 83 -11.88 6.15 6.04
CA LEU A 83 -12.83 5.06 5.80
C LEU A 83 -12.29 4.03 4.79
N SER A 84 -11.60 4.49 3.75
CA SER A 84 -10.94 3.61 2.77
C SER A 84 -9.82 2.78 3.41
N ILE A 85 -9.05 3.37 4.34
CA ILE A 85 -8.05 2.64 5.13
C ILE A 85 -8.71 1.58 6.03
N LEU A 86 -9.84 1.89 6.67
CA LEU A 86 -10.60 0.90 7.43
C LEU A 86 -11.12 -0.23 6.55
N MET A 87 -11.61 0.09 5.34
CA MET A 87 -12.04 -0.91 4.36
C MET A 87 -10.86 -1.76 3.88
N LEU A 88 -9.67 -1.19 3.71
CA LEU A 88 -8.44 -1.93 3.40
C LEU A 88 -8.09 -2.91 4.52
N CYS A 89 -8.15 -2.47 5.79
CA CYS A 89 -7.95 -3.34 6.95
C CYS A 89 -8.97 -4.48 7.00
N TYR A 90 -10.25 -4.19 6.72
CA TYR A 90 -11.29 -5.21 6.61
C TYR A 90 -11.01 -6.18 5.47
N TRP A 91 -10.63 -5.69 4.29
CA TRP A 91 -10.25 -6.53 3.16
C TRP A 91 -9.08 -7.46 3.53
N LEU A 92 -8.01 -6.94 4.15
CA LEU A 92 -6.89 -7.74 4.65
C LEU A 92 -7.34 -8.81 5.67
N TYR A 93 -8.27 -8.46 6.57
CA TYR A 93 -8.87 -9.42 7.48
C TYR A 93 -9.60 -10.55 6.74
N THR A 94 -10.37 -10.24 5.68
CA THR A 94 -11.01 -11.29 4.87
C THR A 94 -9.99 -12.18 4.16
N GLN A 95 -8.87 -11.62 3.71
CA GLN A 95 -7.76 -12.38 3.09
C GLN A 95 -7.04 -13.28 4.09
N PHE A 96 -6.96 -12.87 5.36
CA PHE A 96 -6.44 -13.66 6.47
C PHE A 96 -7.32 -14.88 6.78
N GLN A 97 -8.65 -14.70 6.77
CA GLN A 97 -9.61 -15.79 7.03
C GLN A 97 -9.63 -16.85 5.92
N GLN A 98 -9.43 -16.45 4.67
CA GLN A 98 -9.41 -17.36 3.53
C GLN A 98 -8.09 -18.15 3.50
N ARG A 99 -8.11 -19.41 3.96
CA ARG A 99 -6.95 -20.33 3.98
C ARG A 99 -6.57 -20.82 2.58
N VAL A 100 -6.02 -19.93 1.74
CA VAL A 100 -5.60 -20.28 0.39
C VAL A 100 -4.18 -20.85 0.39
N ASN A 101 -3.99 -21.95 -0.36
CA ASN A 101 -2.70 -22.57 -0.56
C ASN A 101 -2.06 -22.11 -1.89
N TYR A 102 -0.99 -21.30 -1.81
CA TYR A 102 -0.24 -20.80 -2.98
C TYR A 102 0.96 -21.68 -3.35
N SER A 103 1.16 -22.83 -2.69
CA SER A 103 2.36 -23.68 -2.88
C SER A 103 2.59 -24.16 -4.31
N LYS A 104 1.52 -24.28 -5.11
CA LYS A 104 1.54 -24.76 -6.50
C LYS A 104 1.62 -23.65 -7.54
N MET A 105 1.60 -22.37 -7.15
CA MET A 105 1.72 -21.27 -8.09
C MET A 105 3.15 -21.11 -8.61
N ASN A 106 3.27 -20.87 -9.92
CA ASN A 106 4.52 -20.43 -10.55
C ASN A 106 4.76 -18.93 -10.25
N LEU A 107 5.96 -18.44 -10.54
CA LEU A 107 6.32 -17.03 -10.29
C LEU A 107 5.38 -16.05 -11.02
N GLY A 108 5.01 -16.35 -12.27
CA GLY A 108 4.10 -15.51 -13.05
C GLY A 108 2.71 -15.39 -12.44
N GLY A 109 2.11 -16.50 -11.99
CA GLY A 109 0.83 -16.49 -11.28
C GLY A 109 0.91 -15.80 -9.91
N PHE A 110 2.05 -15.89 -9.23
CA PHE A 110 2.28 -15.17 -7.99
C PHE A 110 2.33 -13.65 -8.22
N LEU A 111 3.10 -13.19 -9.21
CA LEU A 111 3.16 -11.78 -9.63
C LEU A 111 1.81 -11.26 -10.11
N GLY A 112 1.08 -12.07 -10.88
CA GLY A 112 -0.29 -11.76 -11.28
C GLY A 112 -1.21 -11.56 -10.08
N THR A 113 -1.10 -12.40 -9.04
CA THR A 113 -1.88 -12.25 -7.80
C THR A 113 -1.49 -10.99 -7.02
N VAL A 114 -0.19 -10.67 -6.95
CA VAL A 114 0.31 -9.43 -6.31
C VAL A 114 -0.25 -8.20 -7.02
N LEU A 115 -0.20 -8.16 -8.35
CA LEU A 115 -0.77 -7.07 -9.15
C LEU A 115 -2.28 -6.95 -8.91
N LEU A 116 -2.98 -8.08 -8.87
CA LEU A 116 -4.43 -8.11 -8.68
C LEU A 116 -4.85 -7.63 -7.29
N ASN A 117 -4.08 -8.00 -6.26
CA ASN A 117 -4.24 -7.44 -4.92
C ASN A 117 -3.99 -5.92 -4.93
N PHE A 118 -2.96 -5.44 -5.62
CA PHE A 118 -2.71 -4.00 -5.73
C PHE A 118 -3.88 -3.27 -6.41
N VAL A 119 -4.44 -3.84 -7.49
CA VAL A 119 -5.64 -3.29 -8.13
C VAL A 119 -6.82 -3.26 -7.17
N CYS A 120 -7.06 -4.33 -6.38
CA CYS A 120 -8.09 -4.30 -5.34
C CYS A 120 -7.89 -3.16 -4.35
N VAL A 121 -6.65 -2.97 -3.86
CA VAL A 121 -6.35 -1.90 -2.92
C VAL A 121 -6.57 -0.53 -3.57
N GLY A 122 -6.12 -0.31 -4.81
CA GLY A 122 -6.36 0.93 -5.55
C GLY A 122 -7.86 1.21 -5.75
N LEU A 123 -8.64 0.18 -6.07
CA LEU A 123 -10.09 0.29 -6.21
C LEU A 123 -10.78 0.70 -4.89
N ILE A 124 -10.30 0.23 -3.73
CA ILE A 124 -10.86 0.64 -2.43
C ILE A 124 -10.76 2.17 -2.23
N PHE A 125 -9.73 2.81 -2.78
CA PHE A 125 -9.52 4.25 -2.68
C PHE A 125 -10.23 5.06 -3.77
N LEU A 126 -10.75 4.40 -4.82
CA LEU A 126 -11.38 5.05 -5.96
C LEU A 126 -12.59 5.93 -5.60
N PRO A 127 -13.51 5.53 -4.69
CA PRO A 127 -14.63 6.39 -4.30
C PRO A 127 -14.19 7.72 -3.69
N THR A 128 -13.16 7.70 -2.84
CA THR A 128 -12.56 8.91 -2.26
C THR A 128 -12.02 9.82 -3.37
N LEU A 129 -11.34 9.25 -4.36
CA LEU A 129 -10.83 10.01 -5.51
C LEU A 129 -11.97 10.70 -6.27
N GLY A 130 -13.08 9.98 -6.47
CA GLY A 130 -14.29 10.53 -7.08
C GLY A 130 -14.80 11.75 -6.33
N LEU A 131 -15.01 11.64 -5.01
CA LEU A 131 -15.43 12.75 -4.15
C LEU A 131 -14.48 13.94 -4.24
N THR A 132 -13.20 13.70 -3.98
CA THR A 132 -12.18 14.76 -3.95
C THR A 132 -12.10 15.54 -5.26
N ILE A 133 -12.17 14.87 -6.42
CA ILE A 133 -12.10 15.54 -7.72
C ILE A 133 -13.36 16.39 -7.99
N SER A 134 -14.51 15.97 -7.46
CA SER A 134 -15.80 16.61 -7.72
C SER A 134 -16.20 17.71 -6.75
N THR A 135 -15.50 17.88 -5.61
CA THR A 135 -15.89 18.78 -4.51
C THR A 135 -14.77 19.72 -4.05
N ILE A 136 -13.63 19.76 -4.74
CA ILE A 136 -12.53 20.66 -4.36
C ILE A 136 -12.24 21.49 -5.60
N ASP A 137 -12.54 22.78 -5.53
CA ASP A 137 -12.44 23.68 -6.68
C ASP A 137 -11.16 24.52 -6.65
N VAL A 138 -10.55 24.68 -5.47
CA VAL A 138 -9.25 25.37 -5.33
C VAL A 138 -8.09 24.47 -5.75
N GLY A 139 -7.44 24.85 -6.86
CA GLY A 139 -6.32 24.09 -7.45
C GLY A 139 -5.17 23.72 -6.50
N ARG A 140 -4.85 24.57 -5.51
CA ARG A 140 -3.80 24.25 -4.51
C ARG A 140 -4.24 23.18 -3.49
N VAL A 141 -5.52 23.16 -3.14
CA VAL A 141 -6.10 22.16 -2.22
C VAL A 141 -6.28 20.83 -2.95
N MET A 142 -6.63 20.89 -4.24
CA MET A 142 -6.65 19.73 -5.13
C MET A 142 -5.26 19.09 -5.25
N GLU A 143 -4.22 19.87 -5.54
CA GLU A 143 -2.82 19.39 -5.64
C GLU A 143 -2.39 18.71 -4.32
N SER A 144 -2.66 19.34 -3.18
CA SER A 144 -2.40 18.75 -1.86
C SER A 144 -3.11 17.39 -1.65
N SER A 145 -4.36 17.27 -2.13
CA SER A 145 -5.15 16.05 -2.00
C SER A 145 -4.67 14.95 -2.96
N MET A 146 -4.28 15.31 -4.18
CA MET A 146 -3.70 14.40 -5.17
C MET A 146 -2.33 13.88 -4.75
N GLU A 147 -1.46 14.74 -4.20
CA GLU A 147 -0.24 14.29 -3.50
C GLU A 147 -0.57 13.29 -2.38
N GLY A 148 -1.63 13.54 -1.62
CA GLY A 148 -2.13 12.65 -0.59
C GLY A 148 -2.51 11.26 -1.14
N PHE A 149 -3.27 11.19 -2.23
CA PHE A 149 -3.59 9.94 -2.92
C PHE A 149 -2.33 9.22 -3.40
N GLN A 150 -1.40 9.95 -4.00
CA GLN A 150 -0.16 9.37 -4.50
C GLN A 150 0.68 8.75 -3.37
N ARG A 151 0.74 9.41 -2.21
CA ARG A 151 1.38 8.86 -0.99
C ARG A 151 0.69 7.57 -0.56
N VAL A 152 -0.63 7.59 -0.41
CA VAL A 152 -1.39 6.42 0.05
C VAL A 152 -1.27 5.24 -0.91
N LEU A 153 -1.32 5.47 -2.23
CA LEU A 153 -1.13 4.43 -3.24
C LEU A 153 0.30 3.85 -3.23
N THR A 154 1.32 4.69 -2.97
CA THR A 154 2.70 4.22 -2.82
C THR A 154 2.84 3.30 -1.60
N PHE A 155 2.24 3.66 -0.46
CA PHE A 155 2.21 2.82 0.73
C PHE A 155 1.35 1.56 0.55
N ALA A 156 0.26 1.65 -0.22
CA ALA A 156 -0.63 0.54 -0.54
C ALA A 156 0.07 -0.60 -1.28
N VAL A 157 1.21 -0.35 -1.94
CA VAL A 157 2.03 -1.39 -2.56
C VAL A 157 2.45 -2.45 -1.53
N ALA A 158 2.83 -2.06 -0.29
CA ALA A 158 3.13 -3.02 0.77
C ALA A 158 1.90 -3.87 1.13
N ALA A 159 0.71 -3.27 1.16
CA ALA A 159 -0.53 -3.97 1.51
C ALA A 159 -0.88 -5.08 0.51
N SER A 160 -0.47 -4.96 -0.76
CA SER A 160 -0.76 -5.96 -1.80
C SER A 160 -0.06 -7.32 -1.59
N ILE A 161 1.04 -7.35 -0.84
CA ILE A 161 1.82 -8.57 -0.53
C ILE A 161 1.49 -9.14 0.85
N LEU A 162 0.89 -8.35 1.73
CA LEU A 162 0.47 -8.80 3.07
C LEU A 162 -0.31 -10.12 3.04
N PRO A 163 -1.29 -10.37 2.13
CA PRO A 163 -2.01 -11.65 2.07
C PRO A 163 -1.15 -12.92 2.05
N PHE A 164 0.08 -12.85 1.53
CA PHE A 164 1.01 -13.99 1.50
C PHE A 164 1.78 -14.19 2.82
N MET A 165 2.01 -13.10 3.55
CA MET A 165 2.82 -13.08 4.76
C MET A 165 2.00 -13.17 6.03
N ILE A 166 0.84 -12.49 6.08
CA ILE A 166 -0.01 -12.42 7.27
C ILE A 166 -0.49 -13.79 7.76
N ARG A 167 -0.52 -14.78 6.87
CA ARG A 167 -0.91 -16.16 7.19
C ARG A 167 0.17 -16.94 7.93
N GLN A 168 1.41 -16.46 7.94
CA GLN A 168 2.51 -17.10 8.67
C GLN A 168 2.62 -16.65 10.12
N PHE A 169 1.81 -15.66 10.52
CA PHE A 169 1.82 -15.05 11.85
C PHE A 169 0.43 -15.07 12.44
N SER A 170 0.35 -15.12 13.76
CA SER A 170 -0.90 -14.75 14.44
C SER A 170 -1.14 -13.24 14.34
N LEU A 171 -2.41 -12.81 14.46
CA LEU A 171 -2.76 -11.40 14.42
C LEU A 171 -2.01 -10.59 15.50
N ILE A 172 -1.91 -11.14 16.71
CA ILE A 172 -1.14 -10.57 17.82
C ILE A 172 0.34 -10.39 17.43
N GLU A 173 0.95 -11.39 16.79
CA GLU A 173 2.36 -11.29 16.38
C GLU A 173 2.59 -10.23 15.31
N MET A 174 1.67 -10.03 14.38
CA MET A 174 1.78 -8.97 13.38
C MET A 174 1.73 -7.59 14.05
N VAL A 175 0.79 -7.38 14.97
CA VAL A 175 0.65 -6.13 15.72
C VAL A 175 1.91 -5.85 16.55
N LEU A 176 2.41 -6.87 17.27
CA LEU A 176 3.64 -6.73 18.06
C LEU A 176 4.85 -6.44 17.16
N THR A 177 4.97 -7.10 16.01
CA THR A 177 6.09 -6.88 15.08
C THR A 177 6.08 -5.45 14.53
N LEU A 178 4.89 -4.93 14.18
CA LEU A 178 4.71 -3.53 13.77
C LEU A 178 5.09 -2.57 14.89
N PHE A 179 4.58 -2.79 16.10
CA PHE A 179 4.82 -1.94 17.26
C PHE A 179 6.30 -1.90 17.66
N PHE A 180 6.96 -3.06 17.79
CA PHE A 180 8.39 -3.13 18.09
C PHE A 180 9.25 -2.61 16.93
N GLY A 181 8.80 -2.77 15.69
CA GLY A 181 9.46 -2.15 14.54
C GLY A 181 9.42 -0.63 14.60
N PHE A 182 8.28 -0.05 14.97
CA PHE A 182 8.15 1.38 15.19
C PHE A 182 9.08 1.87 16.33
N ILE A 183 9.09 1.16 17.47
CA ILE A 183 10.00 1.47 18.59
C ILE A 183 11.47 1.39 18.15
N TYR A 184 11.83 0.39 17.35
CA TYR A 184 13.19 0.26 16.82
C TYR A 184 13.59 1.45 15.96
N CYS A 185 12.73 1.84 15.00
CA CYS A 185 12.98 3.00 14.17
C CYS A 185 13.12 4.29 15.00
N LEU A 186 12.26 4.47 16.00
CA LEU A 186 12.32 5.61 16.92
C LEU A 186 13.64 5.61 17.72
N GLY A 187 14.05 4.45 18.24
CA GLY A 187 15.32 4.30 18.96
C GLY A 187 16.54 4.60 18.10
N VAL A 188 16.56 4.15 16.84
CA VAL A 188 17.63 4.46 15.88
C VAL A 188 17.71 5.96 15.60
N VAL A 189 16.57 6.61 15.37
CA VAL A 189 16.51 8.07 15.15
C VAL A 189 17.02 8.83 16.39
N LEU A 190 16.60 8.43 17.59
CA LEU A 190 17.07 9.05 18.84
C LEU A 190 18.57 8.85 19.05
N LEU A 191 19.13 7.69 18.69
CA LEU A 191 20.56 7.43 18.81
C LEU A 191 21.36 8.31 17.83
N ILE A 192 20.90 8.42 16.58
CA ILE A 192 21.56 9.26 15.56
C ILE A 192 21.49 10.74 15.95
N ALA A 193 20.31 11.23 16.34
CA ALA A 193 20.11 12.64 16.66
C ALA A 193 20.73 13.04 18.02
N GLY A 194 20.66 12.14 19.01
CA GLY A 194 21.04 12.42 20.40
C GLY A 194 22.48 12.03 20.74
N VAL A 195 23.02 10.93 20.20
CA VAL A 195 24.36 10.44 20.53
C VAL A 195 25.39 10.83 19.47
N LEU A 196 25.02 10.73 18.19
CA LEU A 196 25.93 11.06 17.09
C LEU A 196 25.86 12.54 16.67
N GLU A 197 24.94 13.31 17.24
CA GLU A 197 24.66 14.72 16.91
C GLU A 197 24.45 14.99 15.41
N ILE A 198 24.12 13.94 14.64
CA ILE A 198 23.84 14.03 13.22
C ILE A 198 22.43 14.61 13.08
N ARG A 199 22.35 15.93 12.99
CA ARG A 199 21.07 16.67 12.87
C ARG A 199 20.64 16.92 11.43
N ARG A 200 21.51 16.66 10.44
CA ARG A 200 21.14 16.81 9.03
C ARG A 200 20.22 15.66 8.64
N MET A 201 19.01 16.00 8.20
CA MET A 201 17.96 15.06 7.79
C MET A 201 18.48 14.06 6.74
N GLU A 202 19.34 14.57 5.86
CA GLU A 202 19.96 13.86 4.75
C GLU A 202 20.77 12.62 5.18
N THR A 203 21.69 12.81 6.12
CA THR A 203 22.51 11.75 6.71
C THR A 203 21.71 10.71 7.50
N THR A 204 20.60 11.11 8.11
CA THR A 204 19.72 10.22 8.87
C THR A 204 18.96 9.26 7.95
N VAL A 205 18.49 9.75 6.80
CA VAL A 205 17.81 8.93 5.78
C VAL A 205 18.77 7.89 5.19
N GLY A 206 19.98 8.31 4.82
CA GLY A 206 21.00 7.39 4.29
C GLY A 206 21.34 6.25 5.25
N PHE A 207 21.47 6.54 6.55
CA PHE A 207 21.73 5.53 7.57
C PHE A 207 20.57 4.53 7.72
N LEU A 208 19.32 5.00 7.72
CA LEU A 208 18.14 4.13 7.82
C LEU A 208 18.06 3.15 6.64
N ILE A 209 18.41 3.60 5.44
CA ILE A 209 18.41 2.75 4.24
C ILE A 209 19.55 1.75 4.26
N PHE A 210 20.75 2.16 4.67
CA PHE A 210 21.86 1.24 4.83
C PHE A 210 21.52 0.14 5.86
N ASN A 211 20.98 0.54 7.01
CA ASN A 211 20.53 -0.35 8.07
C ASN A 211 19.47 -1.33 7.57
N TYR A 212 18.52 -0.86 6.77
CA TYR A 212 17.53 -1.68 6.11
C TYR A 212 18.15 -2.74 5.17
N PHE A 213 19.09 -2.36 4.30
CA PHE A 213 19.73 -3.30 3.38
C PHE A 213 20.53 -4.37 4.12
N VAL A 214 21.18 -4.01 5.24
CA VAL A 214 21.86 -4.98 6.12
C VAL A 214 20.86 -6.00 6.68
N PHE A 215 19.71 -5.56 7.19
CA PHE A 215 18.69 -6.48 7.70
C PHE A 215 18.07 -7.34 6.59
N LEU A 216 17.77 -6.75 5.44
CA LEU A 216 17.24 -7.49 4.29
C LEU A 216 18.24 -8.56 3.84
N GLY A 217 19.53 -8.22 3.72
CA GLY A 217 20.59 -9.16 3.39
C GLY A 217 20.70 -10.29 4.41
N TYR A 218 20.69 -9.97 5.71
CA TYR A 218 20.68 -10.97 6.78
C TYR A 218 19.48 -11.93 6.69
N VAL A 219 18.27 -11.39 6.48
CA VAL A 219 17.04 -12.18 6.28
C VAL A 219 17.18 -13.10 5.08
N LEU A 220 17.60 -12.57 3.93
CA LEU A 220 17.77 -13.35 2.69
C LEU A 220 18.77 -14.49 2.86
N VAL A 221 19.91 -14.25 3.52
CA VAL A 221 20.90 -15.30 3.81
C VAL A 221 20.31 -16.39 4.71
N LYS A 222 19.59 -16.01 5.78
CA LYS A 222 18.96 -16.99 6.68
C LYS A 222 17.88 -17.81 5.99
N PHE A 223 17.09 -17.20 5.11
CA PHE A 223 16.08 -17.90 4.30
C PHE A 223 16.70 -18.80 3.23
N SER A 224 17.76 -18.33 2.55
CA SER A 224 18.52 -19.11 1.56
C SER A 224 19.16 -20.35 2.17
N ASN A 225 19.83 -20.17 3.31
CA ASN A 225 20.45 -21.27 4.06
C ASN A 225 19.43 -22.10 4.86
N ARG A 226 18.14 -21.75 4.83
CA ARG A 226 17.05 -22.40 5.57
C ARG A 226 17.32 -22.53 7.08
N THR A 227 18.02 -21.57 7.65
CA THR A 227 18.35 -21.46 9.09
C THR A 227 17.51 -20.39 9.80
N TYR A 228 16.38 -20.02 9.20
CA TYR A 228 15.51 -18.97 9.71
C TYR A 228 14.78 -19.39 10.99
N THR A 229 14.67 -18.47 11.95
CA THR A 229 13.87 -18.63 13.17
C THR A 229 12.59 -17.81 13.07
N GLN A 230 11.72 -17.92 14.08
CA GLN A 230 10.53 -17.05 14.19
C GLN A 230 10.90 -15.57 14.22
N GLN A 231 12.04 -15.21 14.83
CA GLN A 231 12.55 -13.84 14.84
C GLN A 231 13.01 -13.39 13.45
N THR A 232 13.65 -14.27 12.66
CA THR A 232 14.00 -13.96 11.27
C THR A 232 12.75 -13.71 10.42
N LYS A 233 11.67 -14.46 10.65
CA LYS A 233 10.38 -14.22 9.97
C LYS A 233 9.80 -12.84 10.33
N ARG A 234 9.80 -12.48 11.62
CA ARG A 234 9.30 -11.16 12.08
C ARG A 234 10.12 -10.01 11.47
N LEU A 235 11.45 -10.15 11.45
CA LEU A 235 12.32 -9.18 10.79
C LEU A 235 12.03 -9.08 9.29
N ALA A 236 11.73 -10.21 8.63
CA ALA A 236 11.37 -10.21 7.23
C ALA A 236 10.03 -9.50 6.96
N LEU A 237 9.05 -9.63 7.85
CA LEU A 237 7.79 -8.87 7.78
C LEU A 237 8.06 -7.36 7.88
N LEU A 238 8.91 -6.95 8.82
CA LEU A 238 9.32 -5.56 8.96
C LEU A 238 10.04 -5.06 7.70
N CYS A 239 10.95 -5.87 7.15
CA CYS A 239 11.64 -5.53 5.91
C CYS A 239 10.65 -5.34 4.75
N VAL A 240 9.63 -6.21 4.62
CA VAL A 240 8.63 -6.11 3.55
C VAL A 240 7.73 -4.88 3.72
N LEU A 241 7.39 -4.52 4.95
CA LEU A 241 6.60 -3.32 5.25
C LEU A 241 7.38 -2.02 5.00
N ALA A 242 8.70 -2.03 5.19
CA ALA A 242 9.56 -0.86 4.98
C ALA A 242 10.04 -0.69 3.53
N LEU A 243 9.90 -1.71 2.68
CA LEU A 243 10.29 -1.64 1.26
C LEU A 243 9.65 -0.48 0.44
N PRO A 244 8.41 0.01 0.63
CA PRO A 244 7.87 1.10 -0.19
C PRO A 244 8.53 2.44 0.15
N LEU A 245 9.19 2.55 1.30
CA LEU A 245 9.94 3.73 1.70
C LEU A 245 11.37 3.73 1.11
N ILE A 246 11.84 2.60 0.58
CA ILE A 246 13.26 2.43 0.29
C ILE A 246 13.48 2.13 -1.19
N ILE A 247 12.69 1.22 -1.77
CA ILE A 247 12.84 0.85 -3.18
C ILE A 247 12.51 2.01 -4.12
N PRO A 248 11.39 2.74 -3.99
CA PRO A 248 11.11 3.86 -4.88
C PRO A 248 12.25 4.89 -4.88
N ALA A 249 12.74 5.27 -3.70
CA ALA A 249 13.86 6.20 -3.57
C ALA A 249 15.15 5.66 -4.20
N PHE A 250 15.44 4.36 -4.02
CA PHE A 250 16.61 3.70 -4.61
C PHE A 250 16.52 3.56 -6.14
N VAL A 251 15.33 3.24 -6.67
CA VAL A 251 15.08 3.16 -8.11
C VAL A 251 15.15 4.54 -8.75
N SER A 252 14.56 5.56 -8.11
CA SER A 252 14.66 6.95 -8.55
C SER A 252 16.09 7.46 -8.51
N TYR A 253 16.87 7.07 -7.50
CA TYR A 253 18.30 7.36 -7.45
C TYR A 253 19.04 6.68 -8.60
N LEU A 254 18.95 5.36 -8.78
CA LEU A 254 19.73 4.69 -9.83
C LEU A 254 19.27 5.00 -11.26
N GLY A 255 17.97 5.21 -11.47
CA GLY A 255 17.36 5.26 -12.81
C GLY A 255 17.10 6.66 -13.36
N PHE A 256 16.85 7.65 -12.50
CA PHE A 256 16.30 8.95 -12.95
C PHE A 256 17.05 10.17 -12.40
N HIS A 257 17.56 10.09 -11.18
CA HIS A 257 18.14 11.23 -10.45
C HIS A 257 19.54 10.96 -9.90
N GLY A 258 20.22 9.91 -10.36
CA GLY A 258 21.49 9.38 -9.83
C GLY A 258 22.70 10.29 -9.92
N TRP A 259 22.50 11.50 -10.42
CA TRP A 259 23.48 12.55 -10.62
C TRP A 259 23.32 13.72 -9.63
N ARG A 260 22.28 13.73 -8.78
CA ARG A 260 22.04 14.79 -7.79
C ARG A 260 22.39 14.36 -6.36
N SER A 261 21.56 13.54 -5.72
CA SER A 261 21.87 12.85 -4.47
C SER A 261 20.79 11.81 -4.18
N PHE A 262 21.06 10.88 -3.26
CA PHE A 262 20.05 9.93 -2.80
C PHE A 262 18.89 10.67 -2.09
N GLU A 263 19.18 11.75 -1.37
CA GLU A 263 18.14 12.51 -0.67
C GLU A 263 17.22 13.23 -1.64
N TYR A 264 17.77 13.77 -2.72
CA TYR A 264 16.96 14.35 -3.78
C TYR A 264 15.99 13.32 -4.38
N ALA A 265 16.45 12.09 -4.61
CA ALA A 265 15.59 11.00 -5.07
C ALA A 265 14.55 10.60 -4.01
N TYR A 266 14.92 10.58 -2.73
CA TYR A 266 13.99 10.28 -1.63
C TYR A 266 12.92 11.38 -1.49
N GLU A 267 13.29 12.66 -1.50
CA GLU A 267 12.35 13.79 -1.47
C GLU A 267 11.44 13.80 -2.69
N TYR A 268 11.97 13.54 -3.89
CA TYR A 268 11.17 13.50 -5.11
C TYR A 268 10.17 12.33 -5.11
N THR A 269 10.58 11.18 -4.55
CA THR A 269 9.77 9.94 -4.61
C THR A 269 8.88 9.72 -3.39
N LEU A 270 9.14 10.35 -2.26
CA LEU A 270 8.38 10.19 -1.01
C LEU A 270 7.90 11.50 -0.41
N GLY A 271 8.49 12.63 -0.80
CA GLY A 271 8.00 13.99 -0.53
C GLY A 271 7.30 14.64 -1.74
N PHE A 272 7.13 13.89 -2.84
CA PHE A 272 6.41 14.20 -4.08
C PHE A 272 6.47 15.65 -4.61
N LYS A 273 7.65 16.26 -4.59
CA LYS A 273 7.94 17.46 -5.40
C LYS A 273 8.05 17.07 -6.89
N GLY A 274 7.00 17.21 -7.70
CA GLY A 274 7.00 16.86 -9.13
C GLY A 274 5.60 16.72 -9.73
N ARG A 275 5.49 16.34 -11.01
CA ARG A 275 4.16 16.10 -11.64
C ARG A 275 3.49 14.87 -11.02
N GLU A 276 2.31 15.07 -10.46
CA GLU A 276 1.44 14.03 -9.91
C GLU A 276 1.12 12.95 -10.93
N PHE A 277 1.00 11.70 -10.49
CA PHE A 277 0.61 10.54 -11.31
C PHE A 277 1.40 10.36 -12.62
N SER A 278 2.65 10.87 -12.68
CA SER A 278 3.47 10.72 -13.89
C SER A 278 3.69 9.24 -14.22
N GLY A 279 3.74 8.90 -15.52
CA GLY A 279 4.04 7.52 -15.94
C GLY A 279 5.36 6.99 -15.37
N LEU A 280 6.32 7.90 -15.14
CA LEU A 280 7.59 7.61 -14.48
C LEU A 280 7.38 7.16 -13.02
N TRP A 281 6.53 7.86 -12.25
CA TRP A 281 6.16 7.45 -10.89
C TRP A 281 5.45 6.08 -10.88
N ILE A 282 4.49 5.84 -11.79
CA ILE A 282 3.78 4.57 -11.87
C ILE A 282 4.78 3.42 -12.11
N VAL A 283 5.69 3.58 -13.06
CA VAL A 283 6.69 2.54 -13.37
C VAL A 283 7.65 2.35 -12.19
N SER A 284 8.20 3.43 -11.64
CA SER A 284 9.25 3.36 -10.61
C SER A 284 8.72 2.95 -9.23
N SER A 285 7.54 3.42 -8.84
CA SER A 285 7.00 3.31 -7.48
C SER A 285 5.93 2.24 -7.33
N ILE A 286 5.29 1.83 -8.43
CA ILE A 286 4.31 0.74 -8.44
C ILE A 286 4.89 -0.47 -9.18
N GLY A 287 5.23 -0.34 -10.46
CA GLY A 287 5.64 -1.47 -11.30
C GLY A 287 6.89 -2.19 -10.80
N VAL A 288 8.01 -1.47 -10.69
CA VAL A 288 9.31 -2.02 -10.24
C VAL A 288 9.21 -2.54 -8.82
N VAL A 289 8.52 -1.80 -7.94
CA VAL A 289 8.32 -2.18 -6.54
C VAL A 289 7.53 -3.48 -6.46
N LEU A 290 6.37 -3.58 -7.09
CA LEU A 290 5.57 -4.81 -7.11
C LEU A 290 6.35 -6.01 -7.66
N ALA A 291 7.20 -5.81 -8.67
CA ALA A 291 8.04 -6.87 -9.22
C ALA A 291 9.07 -7.37 -8.19
N ILE A 292 9.83 -6.46 -7.56
CA ILE A 292 10.83 -6.81 -6.55
C ILE A 292 10.15 -7.45 -5.34
N TYR A 293 9.03 -6.89 -4.90
CA TYR A 293 8.24 -7.42 -3.80
C TYR A 293 7.67 -8.80 -4.07
N GLY A 294 7.06 -9.00 -5.24
CA GLY A 294 6.49 -10.27 -5.60
C GLY A 294 7.55 -11.35 -5.70
N TRP A 295 8.75 -11.00 -6.21
CA TRP A 295 9.89 -11.92 -6.22
C TRP A 295 10.40 -12.27 -4.81
N LEU A 296 10.61 -11.27 -3.94
CA LEU A 296 11.07 -11.48 -2.57
C LEU A 296 10.06 -12.31 -1.75
N ALA A 297 8.77 -11.97 -1.85
CA ALA A 297 7.71 -12.68 -1.17
C ALA A 297 7.56 -14.13 -1.68
N TYR A 298 7.69 -14.34 -3.00
CA TYR A 298 7.70 -15.69 -3.58
C TYR A 298 8.87 -16.51 -3.03
N PHE A 299 10.09 -15.94 -3.02
CA PHE A 299 11.28 -16.59 -2.48
C PHE A 299 11.10 -17.00 -1.01
N MET A 300 10.69 -16.06 -0.17
CA MET A 300 10.44 -16.31 1.26
C MET A 300 9.34 -17.36 1.47
N TYR A 301 8.23 -17.24 0.74
CA TYR A 301 7.11 -18.16 0.82
C TYR A 301 7.55 -19.59 0.45
N ARG A 302 8.29 -19.77 -0.65
CA ARG A 302 8.82 -21.08 -1.07
C ARG A 302 9.80 -21.66 -0.07
N ALA A 303 10.70 -20.84 0.48
CA ALA A 303 11.62 -21.26 1.52
C ALA A 303 10.88 -21.76 2.79
N THR A 304 9.73 -21.18 3.11
CA THR A 304 8.93 -21.60 4.29
C THR A 304 8.12 -22.87 4.11
N LEU A 305 7.77 -23.25 2.87
CA LEU A 305 6.96 -24.44 2.57
C LEU A 305 7.76 -25.74 2.60
N PHE A 306 9.07 -25.69 2.39
CA PHE A 306 9.96 -26.86 2.38
C PHE A 306 11.06 -26.72 3.44
N PRO A 307 10.72 -26.77 4.74
CA PRO A 307 11.75 -26.87 5.77
C PRO A 307 12.54 -28.15 5.53
N ILE A 308 13.87 -28.06 5.54
CA ILE A 308 14.74 -29.25 5.46
C ILE A 308 14.28 -30.21 6.55
N ARG A 309 13.92 -31.44 6.17
CA ARG A 309 13.94 -32.58 7.10
C ARG A 309 15.38 -32.61 7.64
N ARG A 310 15.58 -32.15 8.87
CA ARG A 310 16.81 -32.47 9.61
C ARG A 310 16.89 -33.99 9.62
N LYS A 311 17.87 -34.54 8.89
CA LYS A 311 18.41 -35.86 9.21
C LYS A 311 19.19 -35.72 10.51
#